data_AF-A0A928W2F5-F1
#
_entry.id   AF-A0A928W2F5-F1
#
_cell.length_a   1.000
_cell.length_b   1.000
_cell.length_c   1.000
_cell.angle_alpha   90.00
_cell.angle_beta   90.00
_cell.angle_gamma   90.00
#
_symmetry.space_group_name_H-M   'P 1'
#
loop_
_entity.id
_entity.type
_entity.pdbx_description
1 polymer ?
#
loop_
_entity_poly.entity_id
_entity_poly.type
_entity_poly.pdbx_seq_one_letter_code
_entity_poly.pdbx_strand_id
1 'polypeptide(L)'
;MLSQLKRGLTFFKINLKYRLSKKIVLCIFGAILVIEGLFFLPSVQWRERELLSHLKEVSAGNIMGILTSYPTISEKEFLDCLNFIKLNGSQIRGGLVYLSSGQLVGTFGERPQLSISQVDDYRPKLNGSFYDDVVWSGTRMMTKYTIIVRHDASNVRAELIKYIIRIVGLVVLMSLFLTLTVWIALEPLVIMPIVRLRRDLLVAGEAILVDRQPPDFYSASSQRQDELGDVIAAFNRMFYQITKAISDRKQAEASLKLSLEREELYSGALNNELKKGHSMQRNFLPTELLQKPGWEIAAFMSPACHVAGDFYDVFELPDNNVALVIADVCDKGVAAALYMGLFRSLIRIFSGQKCLKKSYHLDGKKHYLNFKEVDDLDNNPLKAVSLANDYMTENHGEQFIFATLFFGVLNMEIGLLNYINGGHEPLLIIDSAGNVKESLESTGTVVGILTDANFKIEHTYLNSGDILFGYTDGVTEARASNGKFFNRERLLEVVNNSFTSAEEILETVKAKVLAHIGEARQFDDITLLAVKRK
;
A
#
# COMPACT_ATOMS: atom_id res chain seq x y z
N MET A 1 -39.99 28.37 -37.40
CA MET A 1 -40.40 26.94 -37.52
C MET A 1 -39.33 26.02 -38.11
N LEU A 2 -38.75 26.32 -39.28
CA LEU A 2 -37.74 25.45 -39.94
C LEU A 2 -36.44 25.22 -39.14
N SER A 3 -36.01 26.16 -38.28
CA SER A 3 -34.82 25.97 -37.42
C SER A 3 -35.09 25.09 -36.19
N GLN A 4 -36.31 25.08 -35.66
CA GLN A 4 -36.71 24.18 -34.57
C GLN A 4 -36.90 22.75 -35.07
N LEU A 5 -37.44 22.57 -36.28
CA LEU A 5 -37.50 21.27 -36.95
C LEU A 5 -36.11 20.71 -37.27
N LYS A 6 -35.16 21.53 -37.74
CA LYS A 6 -33.77 21.10 -37.93
C LYS A 6 -33.09 20.70 -36.60
N ARG A 7 -33.30 21.43 -35.50
CA ARG A 7 -32.80 21.01 -34.18
C ARG A 7 -33.42 19.69 -33.72
N GLY A 8 -34.72 19.48 -33.93
CA GLY A 8 -35.40 18.23 -33.63
C GLY A 8 -34.88 17.02 -34.42
N LEU A 9 -34.54 17.21 -35.71
CA LEU A 9 -33.96 16.13 -36.53
C LEU A 9 -32.50 15.79 -36.18
N THR A 10 -31.68 16.79 -35.83
CA THR A 10 -30.29 16.54 -35.38
C THR A 10 -30.27 15.87 -34.00
N PHE A 11 -31.23 16.23 -33.13
CA PHE A 11 -31.49 15.58 -31.85
C PHE A 11 -31.84 14.10 -32.04
N PHE A 12 -32.80 13.79 -32.93
CA PHE A 12 -33.16 12.41 -33.30
C PHE A 12 -31.96 11.56 -33.76
N LYS A 13 -31.04 12.13 -34.57
CA LYS A 13 -29.85 11.41 -35.08
C LYS A 13 -28.79 11.12 -34.01
N ILE A 14 -28.64 11.98 -33.01
CA ILE A 14 -27.66 11.80 -31.92
C ILE A 14 -28.18 10.79 -30.89
N ASN A 15 -29.50 10.69 -30.70
CA ASN A 15 -30.10 9.91 -29.62
C ASN A 15 -30.27 8.41 -29.92
N LEU A 16 -30.27 8.00 -31.19
CA LEU A 16 -30.11 6.59 -31.55
C LEU A 16 -28.68 6.03 -31.30
N LYS A 17 -27.75 6.83 -30.80
CA LYS A 17 -26.35 6.39 -30.60
C LYS A 17 -26.14 5.58 -29.32
N TYR A 18 -27.01 5.72 -28.32
CA TYR A 18 -26.84 5.06 -27.01
C TYR A 18 -27.58 3.73 -26.90
N ARG A 19 -26.83 2.65 -26.66
CA ARG A 19 -27.33 1.27 -26.61
C ARG A 19 -28.43 1.05 -25.56
N LEU A 20 -28.35 1.73 -24.41
CA LEU A 20 -29.30 1.56 -23.30
C LEU A 20 -30.67 2.19 -23.59
N SER A 21 -30.70 3.39 -24.20
CA SER A 21 -31.95 4.07 -24.57
C SER A 21 -32.79 3.23 -25.51
N LYS A 22 -32.17 2.62 -26.54
CA LYS A 22 -32.85 1.73 -27.48
C LYS A 22 -33.48 0.52 -26.81
N LYS A 23 -32.77 -0.11 -25.86
CA LYS A 23 -33.29 -1.27 -25.12
C LYS A 23 -34.49 -0.89 -24.26
N ILE A 24 -34.40 0.22 -23.52
CA ILE A 24 -35.49 0.67 -22.65
C ILE A 24 -36.74 0.99 -23.47
N VAL A 25 -36.60 1.76 -24.56
CA VAL A 25 -37.71 2.13 -25.44
C VAL A 25 -38.36 0.89 -26.06
N LEU A 26 -37.56 -0.09 -26.52
CA LEU A 26 -38.07 -1.32 -27.12
C LEU A 26 -38.76 -2.22 -26.09
N CYS A 27 -38.23 -2.33 -24.86
CA CYS A 27 -38.89 -3.05 -23.77
C CYS A 27 -40.22 -2.41 -23.38
N ILE A 28 -40.29 -1.08 -23.29
CA ILE A 28 -41.52 -0.35 -22.96
C ILE A 28 -42.56 -0.56 -24.06
N PHE A 29 -42.17 -0.39 -25.33
CA PHE A 29 -43.06 -0.65 -26.46
C PHE A 29 -43.59 -2.08 -26.46
N GLY A 30 -42.72 -3.08 -26.24
CA GLY A 30 -43.11 -4.48 -26.13
C GLY A 30 -44.08 -4.74 -24.96
N ALA A 31 -43.83 -4.14 -23.79
CA ALA A 31 -44.69 -4.28 -22.62
C ALA A 31 -46.10 -3.69 -22.87
N ILE A 32 -46.17 -2.53 -23.54
CA ILE A 32 -47.47 -1.91 -23.89
C ILE A 32 -48.25 -2.83 -24.83
N LEU A 33 -47.61 -3.38 -25.87
CA LEU A 33 -48.26 -4.31 -26.79
C LEU A 33 -48.78 -5.57 -26.10
N VAL A 34 -48.04 -6.11 -25.13
CA VAL A 34 -48.48 -7.28 -24.35
C VAL A 34 -49.72 -6.93 -23.53
N ILE A 35 -49.72 -5.78 -22.85
CA ILE A 35 -50.87 -5.33 -22.05
C ILE A 35 -52.09 -5.09 -22.94
N GLU A 36 -51.94 -4.37 -24.05
CA GLU A 36 -53.04 -4.12 -24.99
C GLU A 36 -53.55 -5.41 -25.64
N GLY A 37 -52.67 -6.36 -25.94
CA GLY A 37 -53.01 -7.69 -26.44
C GLY A 37 -53.87 -8.51 -25.47
N LEU A 38 -53.64 -8.39 -24.16
CA LEU A 38 -54.45 -9.05 -23.13
C LEU A 38 -55.91 -8.54 -23.12
N PHE A 39 -56.12 -7.24 -23.38
CA PHE A 39 -57.47 -6.65 -23.48
C PHE A 39 -58.14 -6.91 -24.83
N PHE A 40 -57.35 -7.07 -25.89
CA PHE A 40 -57.85 -7.27 -27.25
C PHE A 40 -58.66 -8.56 -27.41
N LEU A 41 -58.14 -9.70 -26.92
CA LEU A 41 -58.79 -11.01 -27.06
C LEU A 41 -60.22 -11.07 -26.48
N PRO A 42 -60.47 -10.70 -25.22
CA PRO A 42 -61.82 -10.71 -24.65
C PRO A 42 -62.74 -9.68 -25.32
N SER A 43 -62.21 -8.55 -25.80
CA SER A 43 -62.97 -7.52 -26.52
C SER A 43 -63.52 -8.06 -27.85
N VAL A 44 -62.71 -8.77 -28.63
CA VAL A 44 -63.16 -9.39 -29.89
C VAL A 44 -64.22 -10.46 -29.62
N GLN A 45 -64.01 -11.32 -28.61
CA GLN A 45 -64.99 -12.36 -28.23
C GLN A 45 -66.32 -11.77 -27.74
N TRP A 46 -66.28 -10.63 -27.06
CA TRP A 46 -67.50 -9.94 -26.63
C TRP A 46 -68.25 -9.35 -27.83
N ARG A 47 -67.54 -8.68 -28.74
CA ARG A 47 -68.12 -8.09 -29.94
C ARG A 47 -68.71 -9.13 -30.89
N GLU A 48 -68.04 -10.28 -31.05
CA GLU A 48 -68.56 -11.40 -31.83
C GLU A 48 -69.90 -11.89 -31.25
N ARG A 49 -69.98 -12.09 -29.92
CA ARG A 49 -71.22 -12.51 -29.25
C ARG A 49 -72.36 -11.50 -29.41
N GLU A 50 -72.06 -10.21 -29.32
CA GLU A 50 -73.03 -9.11 -29.49
C GLU A 50 -73.58 -9.04 -30.93
N LEU A 51 -72.71 -9.13 -31.94
CA LEU A 51 -73.15 -9.14 -33.34
C LEU A 51 -74.01 -10.38 -33.66
N LEU A 52 -73.65 -11.52 -33.08
CA LEU A 52 -74.43 -12.76 -33.21
C LEU A 52 -75.78 -12.67 -32.50
N SER A 53 -75.87 -12.06 -31.32
CA SER A 53 -77.15 -11.89 -30.63
C SER A 53 -78.08 -10.94 -31.40
N HIS A 54 -77.55 -9.86 -31.97
CA HIS A 54 -78.35 -8.96 -32.82
C HIS A 54 -78.88 -9.64 -34.08
N LEU A 55 -78.04 -10.43 -34.77
CA LEU A 55 -78.47 -11.19 -35.95
C LEU A 55 -79.58 -12.20 -35.58
N LYS A 56 -79.48 -12.81 -34.39
CA LYS A 56 -80.56 -13.63 -33.83
C LYS A 56 -81.82 -12.80 -33.58
N GLU A 57 -81.77 -11.67 -32.89
CA GLU A 57 -82.96 -10.85 -32.58
C GLU A 57 -83.68 -10.33 -33.82
N VAL A 58 -82.96 -9.85 -34.84
CA VAL A 58 -83.58 -9.35 -36.09
C VAL A 58 -84.31 -10.47 -36.83
N SER A 59 -83.72 -11.66 -36.88
CA SER A 59 -84.39 -12.83 -37.46
C SER A 59 -85.57 -13.32 -36.61
N ALA A 60 -85.52 -13.17 -35.28
CA ALA A 60 -86.65 -13.38 -34.37
C ALA A 60 -87.86 -12.56 -34.79
N GLY A 61 -87.64 -11.25 -34.93
CA GLY A 61 -88.69 -10.28 -35.18
C GLY A 61 -89.37 -10.56 -36.52
N ASN A 62 -88.59 -10.87 -37.55
CA ASN A 62 -89.11 -11.15 -38.89
C ASN A 62 -89.97 -12.43 -38.93
N ILE A 63 -89.55 -13.50 -38.25
CA ILE A 63 -90.31 -14.76 -38.18
C ILE A 63 -91.56 -14.58 -37.31
N MET A 64 -91.44 -13.89 -36.17
CA MET A 64 -92.56 -13.59 -35.26
C MET A 64 -93.62 -12.72 -35.94
N GLY A 65 -93.23 -11.74 -36.74
CA GLY A 65 -94.15 -10.88 -37.49
C GLY A 65 -95.06 -11.66 -38.44
N ILE A 66 -94.58 -12.76 -39.01
CA ILE A 66 -95.37 -13.63 -39.90
C ILE A 66 -96.30 -14.54 -39.10
N LEU A 67 -95.79 -15.13 -38.01
CA LEU A 67 -96.59 -15.98 -37.13
C LEU A 67 -97.76 -15.22 -36.49
N THR A 68 -97.59 -13.92 -36.21
CA THR A 68 -98.63 -13.06 -35.64
C THR A 68 -99.58 -12.47 -36.68
N SER A 69 -99.10 -12.13 -37.88
CA SER A 69 -99.95 -11.56 -38.94
C SER A 69 -100.92 -12.57 -39.55
N TYR A 70 -100.64 -13.87 -39.43
CA TYR A 70 -101.47 -14.91 -40.03
C TYR A 70 -101.57 -16.19 -39.15
N PRO A 71 -102.50 -16.23 -38.18
CA PRO A 71 -102.58 -17.32 -37.19
C PRO A 71 -103.18 -18.65 -37.68
N THR A 72 -103.83 -18.67 -38.86
CA THR A 72 -104.53 -19.84 -39.43
C THR A 72 -104.08 -20.15 -40.86
N ILE A 73 -102.77 -20.22 -41.08
CA ILE A 73 -102.18 -20.62 -42.36
C ILE A 73 -102.03 -22.16 -42.41
N SER A 74 -102.26 -22.77 -43.57
CA SER A 74 -101.96 -24.20 -43.79
C SER A 74 -100.44 -24.47 -43.76
N GLU A 75 -100.01 -25.66 -43.36
CA GLU A 75 -98.56 -25.98 -43.25
C GLU A 75 -97.77 -25.68 -44.54
N LYS A 76 -98.41 -25.82 -45.71
CA LYS A 76 -97.84 -25.54 -47.03
C LYS A 76 -97.68 -24.04 -47.31
N GLU A 77 -98.71 -23.25 -47.03
CA GLU A 77 -98.66 -21.79 -47.18
C GLU A 77 -97.67 -21.14 -46.18
N PHE A 78 -97.47 -21.74 -45.00
CA PHE A 78 -96.48 -21.26 -44.02
C PHE A 78 -95.04 -21.47 -44.53
N LEU A 79 -94.77 -22.63 -45.14
CA LEU A 79 -93.52 -22.90 -45.84
C LEU A 79 -93.31 -21.94 -47.03
N ASP A 80 -94.36 -21.60 -47.76
CA ASP A 80 -94.30 -20.63 -48.87
C ASP A 80 -93.99 -19.20 -48.37
N CYS A 81 -94.57 -18.77 -47.24
CA CYS A 81 -94.22 -17.50 -46.60
C CYS A 81 -92.76 -17.47 -46.11
N LEU A 82 -92.24 -18.56 -45.54
CA LEU A 82 -90.84 -18.66 -45.13
C LEU A 82 -89.87 -18.65 -46.31
N ASN A 83 -90.25 -19.26 -47.44
CA ASN A 83 -89.50 -19.15 -48.69
C ASN A 83 -89.48 -17.72 -49.24
N PHE A 84 -90.55 -16.93 -49.02
CA PHE A 84 -90.60 -15.54 -49.44
C PHE A 84 -89.65 -14.62 -48.63
N ILE A 85 -89.46 -14.88 -47.33
CA ILE A 85 -88.47 -14.18 -46.49
C ILE A 85 -87.05 -14.38 -47.03
N LYS A 86 -86.73 -15.59 -47.52
CA LYS A 86 -85.43 -15.89 -48.13
C LYS A 86 -85.16 -14.99 -49.35
N LEU A 87 -86.18 -14.66 -50.14
CA LEU A 87 -86.05 -13.88 -51.37
C LEU A 87 -85.95 -12.37 -51.10
N ASN A 88 -86.53 -11.87 -50.00
CA ASN A 88 -86.55 -10.45 -49.64
C ASN A 88 -85.39 -10.03 -48.73
N GLY A 89 -84.15 -10.30 -49.13
CA GLY A 89 -82.95 -9.69 -48.52
C GLY A 89 -82.73 -9.97 -47.04
N SER A 90 -83.41 -10.96 -46.45
CA SER A 90 -83.22 -11.33 -45.05
C SER A 90 -81.92 -12.10 -44.87
N GLN A 91 -81.34 -12.02 -43.67
CA GLN A 91 -80.10 -12.72 -43.31
C GLN A 91 -80.29 -14.24 -43.11
N ILE A 92 -81.42 -14.79 -43.58
CA ILE A 92 -81.85 -16.18 -43.43
C ILE A 92 -81.69 -16.90 -44.76
N ARG A 93 -80.83 -17.94 -44.81
CA ARG A 93 -80.58 -18.73 -46.02
C ARG A 93 -81.48 -19.96 -46.16
N GLY A 94 -81.96 -20.47 -45.03
CA GLY A 94 -82.86 -21.60 -44.98
C GLY A 94 -83.15 -22.06 -43.57
N GLY A 95 -83.91 -23.13 -43.44
CA GLY A 95 -84.29 -23.68 -42.16
C GLY A 95 -85.13 -24.95 -42.24
N LEU A 96 -85.26 -25.60 -41.10
CA LEU A 96 -86.11 -26.76 -40.87
C LEU A 96 -87.27 -26.34 -39.98
N VAL A 97 -88.50 -26.69 -40.37
CA VAL A 97 -89.69 -26.46 -39.55
C VAL A 97 -90.16 -27.79 -39.00
N TYR A 98 -90.24 -27.89 -37.68
CA TYR A 98 -90.77 -29.04 -36.95
C TYR A 98 -92.04 -28.64 -36.22
N LEU A 99 -92.98 -29.57 -36.05
CA LEU A 99 -94.07 -29.44 -35.09
C LEU A 99 -93.51 -29.59 -33.66
N SER A 100 -94.23 -29.06 -32.66
CA SER A 100 -93.88 -29.28 -31.24
C SER A 100 -93.84 -30.76 -30.82
N SER A 101 -94.38 -31.67 -31.65
CA SER A 101 -94.27 -33.13 -31.51
C SER A 101 -92.95 -33.74 -32.00
N GLY A 102 -92.07 -32.93 -32.62
CA GLY A 102 -90.80 -33.39 -33.21
C GLY A 102 -90.90 -33.88 -34.65
N GLN A 103 -92.09 -33.87 -35.26
CA GLN A 103 -92.28 -34.24 -36.67
C GLN A 103 -91.85 -33.11 -37.61
N LEU A 104 -91.04 -33.43 -38.63
CA LEU A 104 -90.61 -32.46 -39.64
C LEU A 104 -91.78 -32.10 -40.57
N VAL A 105 -92.13 -30.82 -40.61
CA VAL A 105 -93.17 -30.25 -41.48
C VAL A 105 -92.61 -29.99 -42.88
N GLY A 106 -91.39 -29.47 -42.95
CA GLY A 106 -90.72 -29.21 -44.22
C GLY A 106 -89.43 -28.42 -44.07
N THR A 107 -88.76 -28.23 -45.19
CA THR A 107 -87.48 -27.53 -45.28
C THR A 107 -87.63 -26.35 -46.23
N PHE A 108 -87.09 -25.19 -45.87
CA PHE A 108 -87.03 -24.04 -46.76
C PHE A 108 -85.57 -23.64 -46.96
N GLY A 109 -85.21 -23.27 -48.18
CA GLY A 109 -83.84 -22.85 -48.51
C GLY A 109 -82.74 -23.90 -48.27
N GLU A 110 -81.55 -23.44 -47.86
CA GLU A 110 -80.42 -24.32 -47.56
C GLU A 110 -80.65 -25.10 -46.25
N ARG A 111 -80.35 -26.40 -46.25
CA ARG A 111 -80.60 -27.25 -45.08
C ARG A 111 -79.59 -26.97 -43.95
N PRO A 112 -80.06 -26.68 -42.73
CA PRO A 112 -79.32 -26.83 -41.48
C PRO A 112 -78.52 -28.12 -41.35
N GLN A 113 -77.34 -28.06 -40.74
CA GLN A 113 -76.55 -29.25 -40.36
C GLN A 113 -76.96 -29.81 -38.99
N LEU A 114 -77.60 -28.99 -38.15
CA LEU A 114 -78.03 -29.30 -36.79
C LEU A 114 -79.32 -30.12 -36.80
N SER A 115 -79.30 -31.22 -36.05
CA SER A 115 -80.48 -32.07 -35.84
C SER A 115 -81.24 -31.68 -34.57
N ILE A 116 -82.54 -31.98 -34.52
CA ILE A 116 -83.43 -31.62 -33.38
C ILE A 116 -82.95 -32.19 -32.02
N SER A 117 -82.15 -33.26 -32.04
CA SER A 117 -81.57 -33.90 -30.83
C SER A 117 -80.37 -33.16 -30.24
N GLN A 118 -79.78 -32.20 -30.97
CA GLN A 118 -78.58 -31.45 -30.55
C GLN A 118 -78.89 -30.02 -30.12
N VAL A 119 -80.18 -29.66 -30.01
CA VAL A 119 -80.67 -28.30 -29.83
C VAL A 119 -80.32 -27.70 -28.46
N ASP A 120 -80.48 -28.47 -27.38
CA ASP A 120 -80.38 -27.94 -26.01
C ASP A 120 -78.93 -27.64 -25.57
N ASP A 121 -77.94 -28.32 -26.16
CA ASP A 121 -76.51 -28.17 -25.84
C ASP A 121 -75.72 -27.34 -26.87
N TYR A 122 -76.38 -26.85 -27.93
CA TYR A 122 -75.66 -26.18 -29.02
C TYR A 122 -75.22 -24.76 -28.65
N ARG A 123 -73.90 -24.51 -28.72
CA ARG A 123 -73.34 -23.16 -28.63
C ARG A 123 -73.09 -22.57 -30.03
N PRO A 124 -73.63 -21.38 -30.31
CA PRO A 124 -73.29 -20.56 -31.48
C PRO A 124 -71.78 -20.53 -31.75
N LYS A 125 -71.33 -20.94 -32.95
CA LYS A 125 -69.96 -20.70 -33.41
C LYS A 125 -69.99 -20.25 -34.87
N LEU A 126 -69.10 -19.32 -35.23
CA LEU A 126 -68.82 -19.02 -36.64
C LEU A 126 -68.03 -20.18 -37.24
N ASN A 127 -68.48 -20.72 -38.36
CA ASN A 127 -67.75 -21.74 -39.11
C ASN A 127 -67.66 -21.32 -40.59
N GLY A 128 -66.50 -20.79 -40.99
CA GLY A 128 -66.32 -20.23 -42.34
C GLY A 128 -67.15 -18.96 -42.58
N SER A 129 -67.93 -18.94 -43.67
CA SER A 129 -68.82 -17.82 -44.03
C SER A 129 -70.23 -17.96 -43.46
N PHE A 130 -70.50 -19.06 -42.74
CA PHE A 130 -71.83 -19.43 -42.32
C PHE A 130 -71.92 -19.46 -40.80
N TYR A 131 -73.10 -19.10 -40.32
CA TYR A 131 -73.49 -19.44 -38.97
C TYR A 131 -74.25 -20.75 -39.06
N ASP A 132 -73.73 -21.80 -38.43
CA ASP A 132 -74.14 -23.15 -38.81
C ASP A 132 -75.63 -23.37 -38.57
N ASP A 133 -76.21 -23.09 -37.39
CA ASP A 133 -77.67 -23.17 -37.14
C ASP A 133 -78.13 -22.47 -35.85
N VAL A 134 -79.20 -21.67 -35.89
CA VAL A 134 -79.90 -21.14 -34.70
C VAL A 134 -81.22 -21.88 -34.52
N VAL A 135 -81.47 -22.42 -33.33
CA VAL A 135 -82.75 -23.05 -33.01
C VAL A 135 -83.71 -22.06 -32.36
N TRP A 136 -84.93 -22.06 -32.86
CA TRP A 136 -86.09 -21.32 -32.38
C TRP A 136 -87.11 -22.34 -31.87
N SER A 137 -87.25 -22.48 -30.55
CA SER A 137 -88.20 -23.43 -29.97
C SER A 137 -89.52 -22.74 -29.57
N GLY A 138 -90.64 -23.33 -29.97
CA GLY A 138 -92.00 -22.81 -29.73
C GLY A 138 -92.40 -22.74 -28.25
N THR A 139 -91.71 -23.43 -27.34
CA THR A 139 -91.99 -23.37 -25.89
C THR A 139 -91.72 -21.99 -25.28
N ARG A 140 -90.90 -21.13 -25.89
CA ARG A 140 -90.77 -19.72 -25.47
C ARG A 140 -91.70 -18.76 -26.22
N MET A 141 -92.34 -19.20 -27.30
CA MET A 141 -92.99 -18.30 -28.27
C MET A 141 -94.50 -18.54 -28.46
N MET A 142 -95.15 -19.41 -27.68
CA MET A 142 -96.58 -19.75 -27.81
C MET A 142 -96.99 -20.13 -29.25
N THR A 143 -96.17 -20.93 -29.93
CA THR A 143 -96.43 -21.39 -31.31
C THR A 143 -96.29 -22.91 -31.41
N LYS A 144 -96.99 -23.52 -32.38
CA LYS A 144 -96.99 -24.98 -32.63
C LYS A 144 -95.72 -25.50 -33.33
N TYR A 145 -94.74 -24.64 -33.61
CA TYR A 145 -93.59 -24.94 -34.45
C TYR A 145 -92.26 -24.68 -33.75
N THR A 146 -91.27 -25.54 -34.00
CA THR A 146 -89.86 -25.34 -33.69
C THR A 146 -89.11 -25.17 -35.01
N ILE A 147 -88.41 -24.05 -35.17
CA ILE A 147 -87.75 -23.67 -36.42
C ILE A 147 -86.25 -23.64 -36.19
N ILE A 148 -85.49 -24.41 -36.95
CA ILE A 148 -84.03 -24.29 -37.00
C ILE A 148 -83.70 -23.44 -38.20
N VAL A 149 -83.00 -22.34 -38.00
CA VAL A 149 -82.71 -21.35 -39.04
C VAL A 149 -81.22 -21.29 -39.28
N ARG A 150 -80.84 -21.35 -40.54
CA ARG A 150 -79.47 -21.14 -41.01
C ARG A 150 -79.31 -19.69 -41.48
N HIS A 151 -78.31 -19.01 -40.94
CA HIS A 151 -78.07 -17.59 -41.21
C HIS A 151 -76.83 -17.35 -42.09
N ASP A 152 -76.90 -16.27 -42.86
CA ASP A 152 -75.73 -15.69 -43.51
C ASP A 152 -74.99 -14.75 -42.56
N ALA A 153 -73.86 -15.19 -42.04
CA ALA A 153 -73.01 -14.40 -41.15
C ALA A 153 -71.89 -13.64 -41.89
N SER A 154 -71.92 -13.57 -43.22
CA SER A 154 -70.90 -12.85 -44.00
C SER A 154 -70.76 -11.39 -43.57
N ASN A 155 -71.88 -10.73 -43.24
CA ASN A 155 -71.90 -9.36 -42.72
C ASN A 155 -71.32 -9.26 -41.30
N VAL A 156 -71.60 -10.24 -40.43
CA VAL A 156 -71.03 -10.29 -39.06
C VAL A 156 -69.51 -10.42 -39.14
N ARG A 157 -68.99 -11.28 -40.02
CA ARG A 157 -67.55 -11.45 -40.22
C ARG A 157 -66.91 -10.18 -40.77
N ALA A 158 -67.52 -9.52 -41.75
CA ALA A 158 -67.03 -8.28 -42.30
C ALA A 158 -66.98 -7.16 -41.24
N GLU A 159 -68.02 -7.03 -40.40
CA GLU A 159 -68.06 -6.07 -39.30
C GLU A 159 -67.04 -6.42 -38.20
N LEU A 160 -66.85 -7.70 -37.87
CA LEU A 160 -65.85 -8.14 -36.90
C LEU A 160 -64.42 -7.87 -37.39
N ILE A 161 -64.13 -8.11 -38.68
CA ILE A 161 -62.83 -7.78 -39.28
C ILE A 161 -62.58 -6.26 -39.26
N LYS A 162 -63.59 -5.44 -39.63
CA LYS A 162 -63.48 -3.98 -39.53
C LYS A 162 -63.22 -3.53 -38.08
N TYR A 163 -63.90 -4.14 -37.11
CA TYR A 163 -63.70 -3.89 -35.68
C TYR A 163 -62.28 -4.23 -35.22
N ILE A 164 -61.79 -5.42 -35.59
CA ILE A 164 -60.41 -5.86 -35.31
C ILE A 164 -59.40 -4.87 -35.89
N ILE A 165 -59.52 -4.48 -37.16
CA ILE A 165 -58.60 -3.54 -37.80
C ILE A 165 -58.62 -2.18 -37.09
N ARG A 166 -59.80 -1.68 -36.71
CA ARG A 166 -59.91 -0.41 -35.97
C ARG A 166 -59.21 -0.46 -34.62
N ILE A 167 -59.42 -1.53 -33.84
CA ILE A 167 -58.77 -1.67 -32.53
C ILE A 167 -57.27 -1.85 -32.69
N VAL A 168 -56.82 -2.75 -33.57
CA VAL A 168 -55.39 -2.95 -33.83
C VAL A 168 -54.73 -1.64 -34.27
N GLY A 169 -55.38 -0.87 -35.14
CA GLY A 169 -54.89 0.45 -35.54
C GLY A 169 -54.79 1.43 -34.37
N LEU A 170 -55.79 1.46 -33.49
CA LEU A 170 -55.79 2.33 -32.31
C LEU A 170 -54.73 1.93 -31.29
N VAL A 171 -54.59 0.63 -31.01
CA VAL A 171 -53.55 0.03 -30.16
C VAL A 171 -52.16 0.42 -30.66
N VAL A 172 -51.87 0.22 -31.95
CA VAL A 172 -50.57 0.60 -32.54
C VAL A 172 -50.31 2.10 -32.41
N LEU A 173 -51.33 2.93 -32.64
CA LEU A 173 -51.21 4.38 -32.54
C LEU A 173 -50.94 4.83 -31.09
N MET A 174 -51.69 4.30 -30.12
CA MET A 174 -51.49 4.60 -28.70
C MET A 174 -50.14 4.11 -28.19
N SER A 175 -49.75 2.88 -28.55
CA SER A 175 -48.43 2.32 -28.28
C SER A 175 -47.30 3.21 -28.81
N LEU A 176 -47.40 3.69 -30.05
CA LEU A 176 -46.42 4.59 -30.65
C LEU A 176 -46.35 5.94 -29.93
N PHE A 177 -47.52 6.53 -29.63
CA PHE A 177 -47.63 7.82 -28.95
C PHE A 177 -47.05 7.77 -27.53
N LEU A 178 -47.41 6.76 -26.75
CA LEU A 178 -46.93 6.59 -25.38
C LEU A 178 -45.41 6.37 -25.37
N THR A 179 -44.91 5.51 -26.27
CA THR A 179 -43.47 5.25 -26.42
C THR A 179 -42.69 6.51 -26.79
N LEU A 180 -43.22 7.32 -27.72
CA LEU A 180 -42.61 8.59 -28.11
C LEU A 180 -42.55 9.57 -26.92
N THR A 181 -43.64 9.67 -26.16
CA THR A 181 -43.75 10.55 -24.99
C THR A 181 -42.75 10.17 -23.90
N VAL A 182 -42.68 8.87 -23.57
CA VAL A 182 -41.72 8.36 -22.58
C VAL A 182 -40.28 8.57 -23.04
N TRP A 183 -39.99 8.39 -24.33
CA TRP A 183 -38.65 8.62 -24.86
C TRP A 183 -38.23 10.10 -24.77
N ILE A 184 -39.13 11.03 -25.14
CA ILE A 184 -38.89 12.47 -25.01
C ILE A 184 -38.65 12.88 -23.55
N ALA A 185 -39.36 12.27 -22.60
CA ALA A 185 -39.22 12.55 -21.17
C ALA A 185 -37.93 11.96 -20.58
N LEU A 186 -37.60 10.70 -20.89
CA LEU A 186 -36.43 10.00 -20.32
C LEU A 186 -35.10 10.64 -20.73
N GLU A 187 -35.06 11.30 -21.88
CA GLU A 187 -33.82 11.83 -22.42
C GLU A 187 -33.18 12.95 -21.57
N PRO A 188 -33.87 14.08 -21.30
CA PRO A 188 -33.33 15.13 -20.44
C PRO A 188 -33.28 14.71 -18.96
N LEU A 189 -34.22 13.86 -18.50
CA LEU A 189 -34.32 13.48 -17.09
C LEU A 189 -33.21 12.49 -16.68
N VAL A 190 -32.93 11.48 -17.50
CA VAL A 190 -32.10 10.33 -17.12
C VAL A 190 -30.89 10.16 -18.05
N ILE A 191 -31.09 10.09 -19.37
CA ILE A 191 -30.05 9.63 -20.29
C ILE A 191 -28.91 10.64 -20.43
N MET A 192 -29.23 11.91 -20.73
CA MET A 192 -28.21 12.92 -20.96
C MET A 192 -27.34 13.17 -19.71
N PRO A 193 -27.90 13.28 -18.50
CA PRO A 193 -27.12 13.43 -17.27
C PRO A 193 -26.18 12.25 -16.98
N ILE A 194 -26.63 11.00 -17.17
CA ILE A 194 -25.78 9.82 -17.01
C ILE A 194 -24.62 9.82 -18.01
N VAL A 195 -24.88 10.17 -19.27
CA VAL A 195 -23.83 10.23 -20.29
C VAL A 195 -22.79 11.30 -19.99
N ARG A 196 -23.22 12.45 -19.47
CA ARG A 196 -22.31 13.54 -19.06
C ARG A 196 -21.49 13.14 -17.83
N LEU A 197 -22.12 12.56 -16.81
CA LEU A 197 -21.40 12.02 -15.64
C LEU A 197 -20.35 10.99 -16.05
N ARG A 198 -20.69 10.06 -16.94
CA ARG A 198 -19.73 9.09 -17.46
C ARG A 198 -18.53 9.76 -18.15
N ARG A 199 -18.75 10.84 -18.90
CA ARG A 199 -17.66 11.59 -19.53
C ARG A 199 -16.79 12.26 -18.48
N ASP A 200 -17.39 12.88 -17.48
CA ASP A 200 -16.67 13.54 -16.39
C ASP A 200 -15.82 12.54 -15.58
N LEU A 201 -16.34 11.32 -15.34
CA LEU A 201 -15.59 10.22 -14.73
C LEU A 201 -14.32 9.85 -15.53
N LEU A 202 -14.43 9.79 -16.86
CA LEU A 202 -13.28 9.47 -17.72
C LEU A 202 -12.23 10.59 -17.69
N VAL A 203 -12.68 11.84 -17.79
CA VAL A 203 -11.80 13.02 -17.74
C VAL A 203 -11.11 13.14 -16.39
N ALA A 204 -11.82 12.86 -15.30
CA ALA A 204 -11.28 12.80 -13.95
C ALA A 204 -10.17 11.75 -13.82
N GLY A 205 -10.39 10.55 -14.36
CA GLY A 205 -9.39 9.49 -14.37
C GLY A 205 -8.12 9.89 -15.14
N GLU A 206 -8.28 10.49 -16.32
CA GLU A 206 -7.15 11.01 -17.11
C GLU A 206 -6.41 12.13 -16.38
N ALA A 207 -7.13 13.04 -15.73
CA ALA A 207 -6.52 14.14 -14.96
C ALA A 207 -5.65 13.62 -13.81
N ILE A 208 -6.11 12.59 -13.09
CA ILE A 208 -5.33 11.93 -12.03
C ILE A 208 -4.09 11.24 -12.61
N LEU A 209 -4.23 10.53 -13.74
CA LEU A 209 -3.12 9.81 -14.38
C LEU A 209 -2.03 10.76 -14.88
N VAL A 210 -2.41 11.89 -15.46
CA VAL A 210 -1.48 12.86 -16.09
C VAL A 210 -1.11 14.00 -15.13
N ASP A 211 -1.55 13.94 -13.87
CA ASP A 211 -1.31 14.96 -12.83
C ASP A 211 -1.70 16.38 -13.26
N ARG A 212 -2.83 16.50 -13.94
CA ARG A 212 -3.36 17.80 -14.36
C ARG A 212 -4.53 18.19 -13.46
N GLN A 213 -4.70 19.48 -13.27
CA GLN A 213 -5.96 19.98 -12.73
C GLN A 213 -7.09 19.55 -13.67
N PRO A 214 -8.12 18.88 -13.14
CA PRO A 214 -9.27 18.52 -13.95
C PRO A 214 -9.98 19.78 -14.43
N PRO A 215 -10.57 19.76 -15.63
CA PRO A 215 -11.49 20.83 -16.05
C PRO A 215 -12.74 20.83 -15.17
N ASP A 216 -13.46 21.95 -15.16
CA ASP A 216 -14.75 22.04 -14.47
C ASP A 216 -15.72 20.97 -14.97
N PHE A 217 -16.06 20.04 -14.08
CA PHE A 217 -16.99 18.96 -14.41
C PHE A 217 -18.38 19.53 -14.66
N TYR A 218 -19.00 19.13 -15.77
CA TYR A 218 -20.37 19.51 -16.07
C TYR A 218 -21.32 19.05 -14.95
N SER A 219 -21.06 17.87 -14.39
CA SER A 219 -21.82 17.26 -13.30
C SER A 219 -21.81 18.13 -12.04
N ALA A 220 -20.72 18.85 -11.75
CA ALA A 220 -20.62 19.73 -10.59
C ALA A 220 -21.52 20.96 -10.67
N SER A 221 -21.92 21.39 -11.88
CA SER A 221 -22.79 22.55 -12.09
C SER A 221 -24.29 22.25 -11.96
N SER A 222 -24.67 20.97 -11.91
CA SER A 222 -26.08 20.54 -11.95
C SER A 222 -26.60 20.25 -10.54
N GLN A 223 -27.25 21.23 -9.90
CA GLN A 223 -27.98 21.00 -8.64
C GLN A 223 -29.24 20.17 -8.89
N ARG A 224 -29.14 18.85 -8.72
CA ARG A 224 -30.27 17.92 -8.69
C ARG A 224 -30.56 17.50 -7.25
N GLN A 225 -31.83 17.22 -6.95
CA GLN A 225 -32.31 16.75 -5.65
C GLN A 225 -32.88 15.32 -5.74
N ASP A 226 -32.29 14.49 -6.60
CA ASP A 226 -32.65 13.09 -6.80
C ASP A 226 -31.43 12.18 -6.60
N GLU A 227 -31.64 10.86 -6.69
CA GLU A 227 -30.61 9.85 -6.44
C GLU A 227 -29.41 10.01 -7.39
N LEU A 228 -29.64 10.51 -8.61
CA LEU A 228 -28.55 10.78 -9.55
C LEU A 228 -27.74 12.03 -9.11
N GLY A 229 -28.38 13.03 -8.53
CA GLY A 229 -27.73 14.15 -7.85
C GLY A 229 -26.82 13.70 -6.71
N ASP A 230 -27.28 12.78 -5.85
CA ASP A 230 -26.49 12.24 -4.75
C ASP A 230 -25.24 11.50 -5.24
N VAL A 231 -25.38 10.70 -6.31
CA VAL A 231 -24.24 10.00 -6.94
C VAL A 231 -23.22 10.99 -7.50
N ILE A 232 -23.69 12.07 -8.15
CA ILE A 232 -22.80 13.14 -8.66
C ILE A 232 -22.05 13.83 -7.51
N ALA A 233 -22.75 14.14 -6.41
CA ALA A 233 -22.15 14.78 -5.25
C ALA A 233 -21.11 13.87 -4.57
N ALA A 234 -21.43 12.59 -4.40
CA ALA A 234 -20.50 11.60 -3.85
C ALA A 234 -19.24 11.44 -4.73
N PHE A 235 -19.41 11.40 -6.06
CA PHE A 235 -18.30 11.36 -7.01
C PHE A 235 -17.39 12.59 -6.86
N ASN A 236 -17.94 13.80 -6.86
CA ASN A 236 -17.16 15.03 -6.72
C ASN A 236 -16.37 15.05 -5.40
N ARG A 237 -16.99 14.60 -4.31
CA ARG A 237 -16.33 14.50 -3.00
C ARG A 237 -15.17 13.50 -3.03
N MET A 238 -15.39 12.32 -3.58
CA MET A 238 -14.35 11.28 -3.71
C MET A 238 -13.19 11.77 -4.57
N PHE A 239 -13.49 12.39 -5.72
CA PHE A 239 -12.49 12.91 -6.63
C PHE A 239 -11.61 13.99 -5.97
N TYR A 240 -12.22 14.93 -5.25
CA TYR A 240 -11.48 15.96 -4.52
C TYR A 240 -10.59 15.36 -3.42
N GLN A 241 -11.12 14.39 -2.66
CA GLN A 241 -10.35 13.70 -1.62
C GLN A 241 -9.15 12.95 -2.20
N ILE A 242 -9.33 12.22 -3.30
CA ILE A 242 -8.23 11.49 -3.97
C ILE A 242 -7.19 12.47 -4.49
N THR A 243 -7.60 13.53 -5.17
CA THR A 243 -6.68 14.53 -5.73
C THR A 243 -5.87 15.20 -4.64
N LYS A 244 -6.52 15.58 -3.53
CA LYS A 244 -5.85 16.15 -2.36
C LYS A 244 -4.85 15.15 -1.75
N ALA A 245 -5.26 13.91 -1.51
CA ALA A 245 -4.40 12.89 -0.93
C ALA A 245 -3.16 12.59 -1.81
N ILE A 246 -3.32 12.58 -3.14
CA ILE A 246 -2.20 12.40 -4.08
C ILE A 246 -1.26 13.60 -4.02
N SER A 247 -1.79 14.83 -4.01
CA SER A 247 -0.98 16.05 -3.90
C SER A 247 -0.19 16.09 -2.58
N ASP A 248 -0.86 15.81 -1.46
CA ASP A 248 -0.24 15.78 -0.12
C ASP A 248 0.87 14.71 -0.07
N ARG A 249 0.60 13.51 -0.61
CA ARG A 249 1.60 12.42 -0.71
C ARG A 249 2.83 12.84 -1.54
N LYS A 250 2.62 13.51 -2.67
CA LYS A 250 3.73 13.99 -3.53
C LYS A 250 4.58 15.04 -2.83
N GLN A 251 3.96 15.97 -2.12
CA GLN A 251 4.69 16.96 -1.33
C GLN A 251 5.51 16.30 -0.22
N ALA A 252 4.92 15.33 0.49
CA ALA A 252 5.61 14.57 1.51
C ALA A 252 6.79 13.76 0.95
N GLU A 253 6.62 13.12 -0.20
CA GLU A 253 7.69 12.38 -0.89
C GLU A 253 8.83 13.30 -1.33
N ALA A 254 8.51 14.46 -1.91
CA ALA A 254 9.50 15.47 -2.29
C ALA A 254 10.26 16.02 -1.08
N SER A 255 9.56 16.31 0.03
CA SER A 255 10.21 16.76 1.27
C SER A 255 11.09 15.69 1.89
N LEU A 256 10.64 14.43 1.87
CA LEU A 256 11.41 13.30 2.39
C LEU A 256 12.70 13.10 1.59
N LYS A 257 12.62 13.17 0.26
CA LYS A 257 13.79 13.06 -0.62
C LYS A 257 14.81 14.16 -0.32
N LEU A 258 14.37 15.40 -0.17
CA LEU A 258 15.25 16.52 0.18
C LEU A 258 15.90 16.34 1.57
N SER A 259 15.18 15.80 2.55
CA SER A 259 15.73 15.50 3.87
C SER A 259 16.78 14.39 3.82
N LEU A 260 16.55 13.32 3.05
CA LEU A 260 17.53 12.24 2.87
C LEU A 260 18.80 12.73 2.18
N GLU A 261 18.68 13.48 1.08
CA GLU A 261 19.83 14.07 0.39
C GLU A 261 20.65 14.98 1.33
N ARG A 262 19.96 15.76 2.17
CA ARG A 262 20.61 16.61 3.18
C ARG A 262 21.33 15.78 4.24
N GLU A 263 20.72 14.71 4.73
CA GLU A 263 21.33 13.81 5.72
C GLU A 263 22.57 13.12 5.17
N GLU A 264 22.51 12.63 3.93
CA GLU A 264 23.67 12.04 3.24
C GLU A 264 24.82 13.04 3.09
N LEU A 265 24.51 14.28 2.69
CA LEU A 265 25.51 15.36 2.59
C LEU A 265 26.15 15.68 3.94
N TYR A 266 25.36 15.81 5.00
CA TYR A 266 25.88 16.07 6.35
C TYR A 266 26.72 14.92 6.88
N SER A 267 26.26 13.68 6.72
CA SER A 267 26.99 12.47 7.12
C SER A 267 28.32 12.36 6.35
N GLY A 268 28.30 12.61 5.05
CA GLY A 268 29.51 12.65 4.22
C GLY A 268 30.50 13.72 4.67
N ALA A 269 30.02 14.94 4.98
CA ALA A 269 30.85 16.02 5.49
C ALA A 269 31.46 15.69 6.86
N LEU A 270 30.67 15.17 7.80
CA LEU A 270 31.13 14.76 9.12
C LEU A 270 32.20 13.65 9.02
N ASN A 271 31.97 12.67 8.15
CA ASN A 271 32.91 11.59 7.91
C ASN A 271 34.26 12.12 7.37
N ASN A 272 34.21 13.12 6.49
CA ASN A 272 35.42 13.77 5.98
C ASN A 272 36.17 14.54 7.08
N GLU A 273 35.46 15.25 7.96
CA GLU A 273 36.08 15.92 9.12
C GLU A 273 36.70 14.91 10.11
N LEU A 274 36.02 13.79 10.39
CA LEU A 274 36.58 12.72 11.23
C LEU A 274 37.82 12.08 10.61
N LYS A 275 37.86 11.87 9.28
CA LYS A 275 39.07 11.39 8.58
C LYS A 275 40.24 12.37 8.67
N LYS A 276 39.98 13.68 8.65
CA LYS A 276 41.02 14.68 8.93
C LYS A 276 41.51 14.56 10.37
N GLY A 277 40.59 14.43 11.33
CA GLY A 277 40.90 14.18 12.74
C GLY A 277 41.79 12.95 12.93
N HIS A 278 41.47 11.83 12.27
CA HIS A 278 42.29 10.62 12.23
C HIS A 278 43.73 10.91 11.80
N SER A 279 43.87 11.63 10.69
CA SER A 279 45.19 11.94 10.12
C SER A 279 46.02 12.84 11.03
N MET A 280 45.37 13.79 11.72
CA MET A 280 46.03 14.62 12.74
C MET A 280 46.43 13.79 13.96
N GLN A 281 45.53 12.94 14.44
CA GLN A 281 45.78 12.07 15.59
C GLN A 281 46.96 11.13 15.33
N ARG A 282 47.06 10.56 14.13
CA ARG A 282 48.18 9.71 13.74
C ARG A 282 49.53 10.42 13.84
N ASN A 283 49.56 11.74 13.66
CA ASN A 283 50.78 12.55 13.82
C ASN A 283 51.17 12.78 15.29
N PHE A 284 50.29 12.46 16.25
CA PHE A 284 50.71 12.40 17.65
C PHE A 284 51.53 11.15 17.92
N LEU A 285 51.28 10.03 17.25
CA LEU A 285 52.05 8.81 17.48
C LEU A 285 53.44 8.87 16.83
N PRO A 286 54.44 8.15 17.35
CA PRO A 286 55.76 8.09 16.72
C PRO A 286 55.67 7.54 15.28
N THR A 287 56.09 8.34 14.29
CA THR A 287 56.15 7.91 12.88
C THR A 287 57.16 6.79 12.67
N GLU A 288 58.29 6.86 13.38
CA GLU A 288 59.30 5.82 13.47
C GLU A 288 59.52 5.52 14.95
N LEU A 289 59.48 4.23 15.30
CA LEU A 289 59.77 3.79 16.66
C LEU A 289 61.27 3.89 16.93
N LEU A 290 61.62 4.41 18.10
CA LEU A 290 63.00 4.45 18.57
C LEU A 290 63.58 3.03 18.61
N GLN A 291 64.71 2.83 17.93
CA GLN A 291 65.50 1.59 18.01
C GLN A 291 66.83 1.86 18.71
N LYS A 292 67.27 0.91 19.55
CA LYS A 292 68.56 0.96 20.27
C LYS A 292 69.37 -0.30 19.98
N PRO A 293 70.71 -0.22 19.88
CA PRO A 293 71.56 -1.42 19.72
C PRO A 293 71.29 -2.45 20.82
N GLY A 294 71.14 -3.72 20.45
CA GLY A 294 70.81 -4.79 21.40
C GLY A 294 69.33 -4.88 21.78
N TRP A 295 68.47 -4.03 21.20
CA TRP A 295 67.04 -4.02 21.46
C TRP A 295 66.24 -4.00 20.15
N GLU A 296 65.00 -4.46 20.23
CA GLU A 296 64.02 -4.35 19.16
C GLU A 296 62.69 -3.88 19.76
N ILE A 297 62.13 -2.82 19.20
CA ILE A 297 60.86 -2.25 19.67
C ILE A 297 59.88 -2.24 18.51
N ALA A 298 58.71 -2.83 18.71
CA ALA A 298 57.62 -2.86 17.74
C ALA A 298 56.32 -2.40 18.40
N ALA A 299 55.43 -1.78 17.63
CA ALA A 299 54.11 -1.40 18.08
C ALA A 299 53.10 -1.52 16.94
N PHE A 300 51.85 -1.78 17.30
CA PHE A 300 50.73 -1.86 16.37
C PHE A 300 49.52 -1.17 16.99
N MET A 301 48.77 -0.42 16.19
CA MET A 301 47.52 0.18 16.62
C MET A 301 46.47 0.12 15.50
N SER A 302 45.28 -0.33 15.82
CA SER A 302 44.11 -0.38 14.93
C SER A 302 42.92 0.25 15.63
N PRO A 303 42.49 1.47 15.24
CA PRO A 303 41.30 2.10 15.82
C PRO A 303 39.99 1.39 15.44
N ALA A 304 39.03 1.30 16.36
CA ALA A 304 37.67 0.82 16.09
C ALA A 304 36.77 1.88 15.43
N CYS A 305 37.13 3.16 15.60
CA CYS A 305 36.47 4.31 14.99
C CYS A 305 37.44 5.09 14.09
N HIS A 306 37.00 6.26 13.59
CA HIS A 306 37.91 7.15 12.85
C HIS A 306 39.03 7.72 13.74
N VAL A 307 38.86 7.77 15.05
CA VAL A 307 39.88 8.24 15.99
C VAL A 307 39.86 7.31 17.21
N ALA A 308 41.01 7.14 17.87
CA ALA A 308 41.21 6.20 18.97
C ALA A 308 41.32 6.89 20.35
N GLY A 309 40.89 6.24 21.42
CA GLY A 309 41.25 6.62 22.80
C GLY A 309 42.62 6.06 23.17
N ASP A 310 42.91 4.86 22.68
CA ASP A 310 44.18 4.17 22.79
C ASP A 310 45.37 4.94 22.22
N PHE A 311 46.53 4.77 22.86
CA PHE A 311 47.82 5.16 22.29
C PHE A 311 49.00 4.36 22.86
N TYR A 312 50.09 4.39 22.11
CA TYR A 312 51.42 4.00 22.58
C TYR A 312 52.41 5.15 22.39
N ASP A 313 53.48 5.12 23.15
CA ASP A 313 54.59 6.04 22.96
C ASP A 313 55.94 5.44 23.37
N VAL A 314 56.98 5.78 22.62
CA VAL A 314 58.35 5.35 22.89
C VAL A 314 59.29 6.51 22.61
N PHE A 315 60.04 6.95 23.62
CA PHE A 315 60.94 8.09 23.47
C PHE A 315 62.16 8.05 24.39
N GLU A 316 63.22 8.74 23.99
CA GLU A 316 64.44 8.85 24.80
C GLU A 316 64.24 9.78 26.00
N LEU A 317 64.81 9.34 27.12
CA LEU A 317 64.99 10.10 28.35
C LEU A 317 66.50 10.32 28.60
N PRO A 318 66.88 11.20 29.56
CA PRO A 318 68.27 11.32 29.99
C PRO A 318 68.90 9.97 30.40
N ASP A 319 70.23 9.91 30.36
CA ASP A 319 71.04 8.76 30.80
C ASP A 319 70.76 7.45 30.04
N ASN A 320 70.49 7.56 28.73
CA ASN A 320 70.24 6.44 27.83
C ASN A 320 69.05 5.55 28.25
N ASN A 321 68.13 6.11 29.03
CA ASN A 321 66.87 5.47 29.37
C ASN A 321 65.84 5.70 28.25
N VAL A 322 64.92 4.76 28.13
CA VAL A 322 63.82 4.84 27.17
C VAL A 322 62.49 4.75 27.91
N ALA A 323 61.63 5.73 27.65
CA ALA A 323 60.25 5.74 28.07
C ALA A 323 59.44 4.78 27.20
N LEU A 324 58.63 3.93 27.84
CA LEU A 324 57.64 3.05 27.21
C LEU A 324 56.27 3.41 27.77
N VAL A 325 55.34 3.76 26.89
CA VAL A 325 53.96 4.11 27.26
C VAL A 325 53.00 3.25 26.44
N ILE A 326 52.02 2.67 27.10
CA ILE A 326 50.79 2.15 26.47
C ILE A 326 49.62 2.54 27.37
N ALA A 327 48.56 3.03 26.78
CA ALA A 327 47.45 3.59 27.54
C ALA A 327 46.15 3.58 26.72
N ASP A 328 45.05 3.56 27.45
CA ASP A 328 43.69 3.63 26.93
C ASP A 328 42.91 4.69 27.70
N VAL A 329 42.30 5.63 26.99
CA VAL A 329 41.49 6.70 27.54
C VAL A 329 40.04 6.28 27.52
N CYS A 330 39.33 6.44 28.64
CA CYS A 330 37.94 6.03 28.74
C CYS A 330 37.05 6.65 27.64
N ASP A 331 36.00 5.92 27.27
CA ASP A 331 35.13 6.18 26.12
C ASP A 331 35.82 6.01 24.75
N LYS A 332 35.10 6.36 23.66
CA LYS A 332 35.57 6.21 22.27
C LYS A 332 35.24 7.44 21.44
N GLY A 333 35.91 7.58 20.32
CA GLY A 333 35.66 8.66 19.37
C GLY A 333 36.36 9.97 19.74
N VAL A 334 35.78 11.10 19.37
CA VAL A 334 36.50 12.39 19.32
C VAL A 334 36.94 12.89 20.70
N ALA A 335 36.12 12.71 21.74
CA ALA A 335 36.47 13.16 23.09
C ALA A 335 37.67 12.38 23.64
N ALA A 336 37.62 11.05 23.61
CA ALA A 336 38.72 10.18 24.01
C ALA A 336 40.01 10.50 23.23
N ALA A 337 39.90 10.74 21.92
CA ALA A 337 41.03 11.12 21.06
C ALA A 337 41.70 12.46 21.43
N LEU A 338 40.93 13.45 21.89
CA LEU A 338 41.49 14.73 22.36
C LEU A 338 42.22 14.55 23.69
N TYR A 339 41.61 13.79 24.61
CA TYR A 339 42.20 13.49 25.91
C TYR A 339 43.42 12.59 25.82
N MET A 340 43.45 11.65 24.87
CA MET A 340 44.65 10.90 24.50
C MET A 340 45.82 11.82 24.21
N GLY A 341 45.60 12.84 23.35
CA GLY A 341 46.62 13.82 23.03
C GLY A 341 47.10 14.61 24.25
N LEU A 342 46.20 14.91 25.19
CA LEU A 342 46.51 15.58 26.45
C LEU A 342 47.33 14.68 27.38
N PHE A 343 46.87 13.46 27.70
CA PHE A 343 47.59 12.49 28.53
C PHE A 343 49.00 12.26 28.01
N ARG A 344 49.13 11.96 26.72
CA ARG A 344 50.43 11.78 26.06
C ARG A 344 51.34 13.01 26.24
N SER A 345 50.79 14.20 26.06
CA SER A 345 51.54 15.45 26.20
C SER A 345 52.00 15.70 27.64
N LEU A 346 51.14 15.44 28.62
CA LEU A 346 51.46 15.56 30.04
C LEU A 346 52.57 14.60 30.44
N ILE A 347 52.48 13.33 30.04
CA ILE A 347 53.53 12.33 30.32
C ILE A 347 54.86 12.76 29.73
N ARG A 348 54.90 13.23 28.48
CA ARG A 348 56.14 13.73 27.85
C ARG A 348 56.71 14.97 28.54
N ILE A 349 55.87 15.92 28.95
CA ILE A 349 56.31 17.16 29.60
C ILE A 349 56.86 16.84 31.00
N PHE A 350 56.13 16.08 31.80
CA PHE A 350 56.47 15.81 33.19
C PHE A 350 57.55 14.74 33.37
N SER A 351 57.77 13.86 32.38
CA SER A 351 58.88 12.89 32.40
C SER A 351 60.25 13.51 32.10
N GLY A 352 60.31 14.82 31.86
CA GLY A 352 61.57 15.54 31.66
C GLY A 352 62.10 15.50 30.21
N GLN A 353 61.33 15.00 29.24
CA GLN A 353 61.72 15.01 27.82
C GLN A 353 61.98 16.43 27.30
N LYS A 354 61.35 17.44 27.91
CA LYS A 354 61.71 18.85 27.73
C LYS A 354 62.35 19.38 29.00
N CYS A 355 63.68 19.33 29.10
CA CYS A 355 64.37 20.46 29.70
C CYS A 355 63.90 21.70 28.91
N LEU A 356 62.99 22.49 29.48
CA LEU A 356 62.69 23.86 29.03
C LEU A 356 63.94 24.71 29.27
N LYS A 357 65.02 24.43 28.53
CA LYS A 357 66.34 25.08 28.57
C LYS A 357 66.30 26.48 27.93
N LYS A 358 65.22 27.23 28.15
CA LYS A 358 65.14 28.65 27.86
C LYS A 358 64.50 29.36 29.05
N SER A 359 65.36 29.85 29.94
CA SER A 359 65.04 30.86 30.93
C SER A 359 64.58 32.12 30.20
N TYR A 360 63.28 32.29 29.98
CA TYR A 360 62.73 33.59 29.63
C TYR A 360 62.70 34.42 30.91
N HIS A 361 63.51 35.49 30.96
CA HIS A 361 63.31 36.57 31.92
C HIS A 361 62.02 37.31 31.53
N LEU A 362 60.93 37.04 32.24
CA LEU A 362 59.72 37.82 32.17
C LEU A 362 59.48 38.47 33.54
N ASP A 363 59.49 39.80 33.48
CA ASP A 363 59.37 40.72 34.59
C ASP A 363 57.97 40.64 35.24
N GLY A 364 57.94 40.62 36.57
CA GLY A 364 56.76 41.01 37.36
C GLY A 364 55.49 40.15 37.31
N LYS A 365 55.47 39.04 38.08
CA LYS A 365 54.41 38.63 39.05
C LYS A 365 54.48 37.12 39.31
N LYS A 366 54.81 36.76 40.54
CA LYS A 366 54.96 35.36 41.00
C LYS A 366 53.59 34.71 41.19
N HIS A 367 53.21 33.85 40.27
CA HIS A 367 52.62 32.52 40.57
C HIS A 367 53.43 31.53 39.75
N TYR A 368 54.59 31.15 40.28
CA TYR A 368 55.36 30.04 39.74
C TYR A 368 54.81 28.78 40.39
N LEU A 369 54.47 27.76 39.60
CA LEU A 369 54.61 26.38 40.08
C LEU A 369 56.03 26.28 40.62
N ASN A 370 56.14 26.12 41.93
CA ASN A 370 57.38 26.27 42.67
C ASN A 370 58.24 25.02 42.38
N PHE A 371 58.93 24.97 41.24
CA PHE A 371 60.03 24.03 40.98
C PHE A 371 61.27 24.44 41.80
N LYS A 372 61.08 24.69 43.11
CA LYS A 372 62.16 24.88 44.06
C LYS A 372 62.38 23.55 44.77
N GLU A 373 63.62 23.06 44.66
CA GLU A 373 64.13 21.86 45.32
C GLU A 373 63.55 20.55 44.76
N VAL A 374 63.95 20.21 43.53
CA VAL A 374 64.06 18.80 43.13
C VAL A 374 65.53 18.47 43.33
N ASP A 375 65.87 18.04 44.55
CA ASP A 375 67.19 17.48 44.89
C ASP A 375 67.56 16.40 43.86
N ASP A 376 68.86 16.15 43.65
CA ASP A 376 69.39 15.22 42.64
C ASP A 376 68.92 13.74 42.81
N LEU A 377 68.07 13.42 43.81
CA LEU A 377 67.34 12.15 43.96
C LEU A 377 65.88 12.17 43.44
N ASP A 378 65.30 13.34 43.15
CA ASP A 378 63.87 13.53 42.87
C ASP A 378 63.49 13.59 41.38
N ASN A 379 64.45 13.52 40.47
CA ASN A 379 64.26 13.49 39.01
C ASN A 379 63.84 12.09 38.49
N ASN A 380 62.86 11.46 39.13
CA ASN A 380 62.31 10.20 38.61
C ASN A 380 61.26 10.51 37.52
N PRO A 381 61.48 10.13 36.25
CA PRO A 381 60.53 10.39 35.18
C PRO A 381 59.13 9.83 35.49
N LEU A 382 59.04 8.73 36.26
CA LEU A 382 57.77 8.09 36.63
C LEU A 382 56.85 8.99 37.47
N LYS A 383 57.36 10.05 38.13
CA LYS A 383 56.51 11.07 38.77
C LYS A 383 55.57 11.77 37.79
N ALA A 384 55.84 11.67 36.48
CA ALA A 384 54.94 12.14 35.44
C ALA A 384 53.52 11.59 35.55
N VAL A 385 53.35 10.36 36.05
CA VAL A 385 52.01 9.76 36.23
C VAL A 385 51.21 10.50 37.29
N SER A 386 51.79 10.74 38.47
CA SER A 386 51.14 11.51 39.54
C SER A 386 50.84 12.94 39.09
N LEU A 387 51.80 13.62 38.45
CA LEU A 387 51.59 14.99 37.96
C LEU A 387 50.51 15.06 36.87
N ALA A 388 50.43 14.05 36.00
CA ALA A 388 49.36 13.96 35.00
C ALA A 388 48.01 13.66 35.67
N ASN A 389 47.97 12.79 36.68
CA ASN A 389 46.77 12.51 37.46
C ASN A 389 46.23 13.78 38.13
N ASP A 390 47.10 14.52 38.81
CA ASP A 390 46.71 15.73 39.54
C ASP A 390 46.21 16.80 38.56
N TYR A 391 46.93 17.01 37.45
CA TYR A 391 46.46 17.91 36.39
C TYR A 391 45.06 17.54 35.89
N MET A 392 44.84 16.26 35.59
CA MET A 392 43.57 15.77 35.06
C MET A 392 42.44 15.91 36.07
N THR A 393 42.67 15.56 37.33
CA THR A 393 41.65 15.68 38.38
C THR A 393 41.31 17.14 38.70
N GLU A 394 42.32 18.03 38.75
CA GLU A 394 42.13 19.45 39.04
C GLU A 394 41.44 20.21 37.90
N ASN A 395 41.77 19.90 36.64
CA ASN A 395 41.30 20.69 35.48
C ASN A 395 40.16 20.03 34.71
N HIS A 396 40.03 18.70 34.81
CA HIS A 396 39.09 17.91 34.00
C HIS A 396 38.29 16.89 34.83
N GLY A 397 38.42 16.86 36.16
CA GLY A 397 37.77 15.86 37.02
C GLY A 397 36.23 15.84 36.94
N GLU A 398 35.59 16.99 36.67
CA GLU A 398 34.13 17.06 36.47
C GLU A 398 33.63 16.30 35.23
N GLN A 399 34.51 16.03 34.27
CA GLN A 399 34.17 15.28 33.06
C GLN A 399 34.31 13.76 33.25
N PHE A 400 34.80 13.30 34.41
CA PHE A 400 35.07 11.90 34.72
C PHE A 400 35.93 11.18 33.67
N ILE A 401 36.81 11.92 32.99
CA ILE A 401 37.74 11.37 32.00
C ILE A 401 38.98 10.84 32.71
N PHE A 402 39.31 9.58 32.47
CA PHE A 402 40.50 8.92 33.00
C PHE A 402 41.18 8.08 31.93
N ALA A 403 42.40 7.64 32.19
CA ALA A 403 43.11 6.70 31.35
C ALA A 403 43.68 5.54 32.17
N THR A 404 43.57 4.33 31.62
CA THR A 404 44.46 3.25 32.04
C THR A 404 45.82 3.49 31.40
N LEU A 405 46.91 3.42 32.16
CA LEU A 405 48.23 3.79 31.63
C LEU A 405 49.35 2.94 32.24
N PHE A 406 50.13 2.29 31.39
CA PHE A 406 51.46 1.78 31.75
C PHE A 406 52.51 2.80 31.34
N PHE A 407 53.38 3.17 32.29
CA PHE A 407 54.57 3.97 32.01
C PHE A 407 55.81 3.32 32.59
N GLY A 408 56.74 2.94 31.70
CA GLY A 408 58.00 2.31 32.04
C GLY A 408 59.19 3.16 31.63
N VAL A 409 60.23 3.15 32.45
CA VAL A 409 61.56 3.72 32.18
C VAL A 409 62.55 2.56 32.12
N LEU A 410 62.95 2.21 30.90
CA LEU A 410 63.86 1.11 30.61
C LEU A 410 65.28 1.63 30.47
N ASN A 411 66.18 1.16 31.35
CA ASN A 411 67.60 1.32 31.16
C ASN A 411 68.11 0.30 30.13
N MET A 412 68.53 0.79 28.96
CA MET A 412 68.92 -0.06 27.83
C MET A 412 70.26 -0.78 28.01
N GLU A 413 71.09 -0.39 28.98
CA GLU A 413 72.39 -1.02 29.20
C GLU A 413 72.26 -2.27 30.08
N ILE A 414 71.60 -2.12 31.24
CA ILE A 414 71.46 -3.20 32.22
C ILE A 414 70.14 -3.98 32.05
N GLY A 415 69.16 -3.43 31.33
CA GLY A 415 67.83 -4.02 31.15
C GLY A 415 66.92 -3.89 32.37
N LEU A 416 67.19 -2.92 33.25
CA LEU A 416 66.34 -2.57 34.39
C LEU A 416 65.14 -1.76 33.89
N LEU A 417 63.93 -2.25 34.13
CA LEU A 417 62.68 -1.56 33.86
C LEU A 417 62.09 -1.09 35.19
N ASN A 418 62.00 0.21 35.41
CA ASN A 418 61.19 0.79 36.48
C ASN A 418 59.84 1.20 35.88
N TYR A 419 58.73 0.88 36.53
CA TYR A 419 57.42 1.17 35.94
C TYR A 419 56.35 1.56 36.96
N ILE A 420 55.32 2.20 36.44
CA ILE A 420 54.01 2.39 37.07
C ILE A 420 52.96 1.81 36.12
N ASN A 421 52.08 0.97 36.64
CA ASN A 421 50.88 0.55 35.94
C ASN A 421 49.67 1.19 36.65
N GLY A 422 49.11 2.24 36.05
CA GLY A 422 47.92 2.94 36.52
C GLY A 422 46.65 2.30 35.96
N GLY A 423 46.31 1.09 36.42
CA GLY A 423 45.08 0.38 36.05
C GLY A 423 45.03 -0.14 34.61
N HIS A 424 46.16 -0.16 33.90
CA HIS A 424 46.27 -0.75 32.56
C HIS A 424 46.34 -2.28 32.60
N GLU A 425 46.00 -2.90 31.48
CA GLU A 425 46.19 -4.33 31.29
C GLU A 425 47.64 -4.73 31.61
N PRO A 426 47.86 -5.88 32.27
CA PRO A 426 49.20 -6.27 32.69
C PRO A 426 50.13 -6.48 31.49
N LEU A 427 51.31 -5.89 31.54
CA LEU A 427 52.36 -6.21 30.58
C LEU A 427 53.00 -7.55 30.94
N LEU A 428 53.27 -8.38 29.94
CA LEU A 428 53.81 -9.71 30.12
C LEU A 428 55.29 -9.72 29.78
N ILE A 429 56.11 -10.36 30.61
CA ILE A 429 57.49 -10.70 30.26
C ILE A 429 57.50 -12.16 29.82
N ILE A 430 57.91 -12.39 28.58
CA ILE A 430 58.01 -13.71 27.95
C ILE A 430 59.48 -14.05 27.86
N ASP A 431 59.88 -15.19 28.43
CA ASP A 431 61.27 -15.65 28.40
C ASP A 431 61.66 -16.21 27.02
N SER A 432 62.96 -16.44 26.82
CA SER A 432 63.48 -17.04 25.59
C SER A 432 62.96 -18.46 25.29
N ALA A 433 62.41 -19.16 26.28
CA ALA A 433 61.77 -20.47 26.11
C ALA A 433 60.29 -20.35 25.70
N GLY A 434 59.74 -19.14 25.66
CA GLY A 434 58.36 -18.86 25.28
C GLY A 434 57.36 -18.96 26.43
N ASN A 435 57.81 -18.98 27.69
CA ASN A 435 56.91 -18.96 28.85
C ASN A 435 56.71 -17.55 29.36
N VAL A 436 55.51 -17.25 29.85
CA VAL A 436 55.25 -16.01 30.60
C VAL A 436 55.96 -16.10 31.95
N LYS A 437 57.08 -15.37 32.06
CA LYS A 437 57.97 -15.28 33.23
C LYS A 437 57.35 -14.41 34.33
N GLU A 438 56.75 -13.29 33.95
CA GLU A 438 56.21 -12.30 34.88
C GLU A 438 55.04 -11.54 34.25
N SER A 439 54.08 -11.11 35.09
CA SER A 439 52.95 -10.24 34.72
C SER A 439 53.06 -8.95 35.53
N LEU A 440 53.23 -7.81 34.85
CA LEU A 440 53.40 -6.49 35.44
C LEU A 440 52.02 -5.88 35.75
N GLU A 441 51.43 -6.37 36.84
CA GLU A 441 50.11 -5.99 37.32
C GLU A 441 50.03 -4.52 37.75
N SER A 442 48.80 -4.02 37.97
CA SER A 442 48.55 -2.63 38.37
C SER A 442 49.26 -2.25 39.67
N THR A 443 49.92 -1.10 39.67
CA THR A 443 50.64 -0.53 40.83
C THR A 443 49.94 0.70 41.41
N GLY A 444 48.80 1.09 40.84
CA GLY A 444 47.94 2.17 41.29
C GLY A 444 46.52 2.08 40.73
N THR A 445 45.75 3.15 40.92
CA THR A 445 44.44 3.32 40.28
C THR A 445 44.60 3.81 38.83
N VAL A 446 43.52 3.95 38.08
CA VAL A 446 43.54 4.65 36.78
C VAL A 446 43.92 6.12 36.95
N VAL A 447 44.55 6.70 35.92
CA VAL A 447 45.09 8.07 35.95
C VAL A 447 43.99 9.08 35.60
N GLY A 448 43.81 10.11 36.45
CA GLY A 448 42.89 11.22 36.21
C GLY A 448 41.53 11.12 36.92
N ILE A 449 41.32 10.10 37.77
CA ILE A 449 40.03 9.88 38.48
C ILE A 449 40.05 10.32 39.95
N LEU A 450 41.13 10.08 40.69
CA LEU A 450 41.23 10.32 42.13
C LEU A 450 42.35 11.33 42.39
N THR A 451 42.03 12.43 43.08
CA THR A 451 43.02 13.40 43.56
C THR A 451 43.96 12.73 44.56
N ASP A 452 45.25 13.11 44.54
CA ASP A 452 46.28 12.57 45.43
C ASP A 452 46.45 11.03 45.35
N ALA A 453 46.23 10.46 44.16
CA ALA A 453 46.37 9.02 43.94
C ALA A 453 47.82 8.55 44.17
N ASN A 454 47.98 7.48 44.96
CA ASN A 454 49.27 6.86 45.21
C ASN A 454 49.59 5.83 44.13
N PHE A 455 50.64 6.09 43.34
CA PHE A 455 51.16 5.18 42.33
C PHE A 455 52.49 4.60 42.79
N LYS A 456 52.52 3.29 43.07
CA LYS A 456 53.75 2.62 43.50
C LYS A 456 54.66 2.39 42.29
N ILE A 457 55.95 2.65 42.46
CA ILE A 457 56.98 2.29 41.48
C ILE A 457 57.45 0.86 41.77
N GLU A 458 57.31 0.00 40.78
CA GLU A 458 57.85 -1.37 40.75
C GLU A 458 59.05 -1.42 39.81
N HIS A 459 59.85 -2.48 39.92
CA HIS A 459 61.00 -2.69 39.05
C HIS A 459 61.18 -4.17 38.71
N THR A 460 61.69 -4.42 37.50
CA THR A 460 62.01 -5.77 37.01
C THR A 460 63.19 -5.72 36.04
N TYR A 461 63.71 -6.89 35.64
CA TYR A 461 64.82 -7.03 34.71
C TYR A 461 64.43 -7.84 33.47
N LEU A 462 64.70 -7.26 32.31
CA LEU A 462 64.65 -7.95 31.02
C LEU A 462 66.01 -8.58 30.74
N ASN A 463 66.07 -9.91 30.76
CA ASN A 463 67.27 -10.65 30.38
C ASN A 463 67.43 -10.69 28.86
N SER A 464 68.63 -11.03 28.38
CA SER A 464 68.84 -11.27 26.95
C SER A 464 67.91 -12.41 26.48
N GLY A 465 67.18 -12.16 25.40
CA GLY A 465 66.13 -13.02 24.88
C GLY A 465 64.72 -12.74 25.40
N ASP A 466 64.56 -12.03 26.52
CA ASP A 466 63.24 -11.70 27.08
C ASP A 466 62.50 -10.68 26.20
N ILE A 467 61.17 -10.82 26.14
CA ILE A 467 60.25 -9.91 25.46
C ILE A 467 59.27 -9.33 26.46
N LEU A 468 59.22 -8.01 26.58
CA LEU A 468 58.12 -7.30 27.22
C LEU A 468 57.00 -7.10 26.19
N PHE A 469 55.79 -7.54 26.50
CA PHE A 469 54.62 -7.46 25.63
C PHE A 469 53.46 -6.78 26.35
N GLY A 470 52.93 -5.70 25.77
CA GLY A 470 51.76 -4.96 26.25
C GLY A 470 50.64 -4.95 25.23
N TYR A 471 49.42 -4.88 25.74
CA TYR A 471 48.19 -4.89 24.95
C TYR A 471 47.11 -4.06 25.64
N THR A 472 46.19 -3.46 24.88
CA THR A 472 44.96 -2.85 25.42
C THR A 472 43.82 -3.85 25.48
N ASP A 473 42.78 -3.52 26.25
CA ASP A 473 41.61 -4.38 26.45
C ASP A 473 40.87 -4.71 25.15
N GLY A 474 40.98 -3.90 24.10
CA GLY A 474 40.43 -4.23 22.78
C GLY A 474 40.95 -5.53 22.18
N VAL A 475 42.05 -6.08 22.68
CA VAL A 475 42.50 -7.45 22.38
C VAL A 475 41.64 -8.50 23.08
N THR A 476 41.50 -8.41 24.40
CA THR A 476 40.77 -9.40 25.22
C THR A 476 39.25 -9.26 25.03
N GLU A 477 38.78 -8.05 24.76
CA GLU A 477 37.40 -7.68 24.47
C GLU A 477 37.00 -7.92 23.00
N ALA A 478 37.93 -8.30 22.11
CA ALA A 478 37.63 -8.55 20.71
C ALA A 478 36.52 -9.60 20.53
N ARG A 479 35.49 -9.28 19.74
CA ARG A 479 34.28 -10.10 19.60
C ARG A 479 34.18 -10.74 18.21
N ALA A 480 33.92 -12.04 18.19
CA ALA A 480 33.53 -12.75 16.98
C ALA A 480 32.06 -12.43 16.61
N SER A 481 31.62 -12.81 15.41
CA SER A 481 30.23 -12.57 14.95
C SER A 481 29.14 -13.20 15.84
N ASN A 482 29.50 -14.22 16.63
CA ASN A 482 28.61 -14.84 17.61
C ASN A 482 28.62 -14.16 19.00
N GLY A 483 29.33 -13.03 19.13
CA GLY A 483 29.48 -12.27 20.38
C GLY A 483 30.51 -12.83 21.36
N LYS A 484 31.20 -13.93 21.05
CA LYS A 484 32.21 -14.50 21.96
C LYS A 484 33.48 -13.66 21.98
N PHE A 485 33.96 -13.36 23.19
CA PHE A 485 35.22 -12.66 23.44
C PHE A 485 36.45 -13.48 23.05
N PHE A 486 37.53 -12.80 22.67
CA PHE A 486 38.84 -13.42 22.50
C PHE A 486 39.40 -13.84 23.86
N ASN A 487 39.23 -13.01 24.89
CA ASN A 487 39.61 -13.20 26.30
C ASN A 487 41.11 -13.34 26.59
N ARG A 488 41.47 -13.23 27.88
CA ARG A 488 42.86 -13.28 28.35
C ARG A 488 43.44 -14.69 28.23
N GLU A 489 42.64 -15.74 28.45
CA GLU A 489 43.11 -17.12 28.39
C GLU A 489 43.66 -17.46 26.99
N ARG A 490 42.95 -17.08 25.93
CA ARG A 490 43.43 -17.30 24.56
C ARG A 490 44.62 -16.43 24.21
N LEU A 491 44.69 -15.21 24.74
CA LEU A 491 45.88 -14.38 24.56
C LEU A 491 47.11 -15.06 25.15
N LEU A 492 46.99 -15.57 26.38
CA LEU A 492 48.06 -16.34 27.04
C LEU A 492 48.45 -17.59 26.25
N GLU A 493 47.49 -18.32 25.69
CA GLU A 493 47.77 -19.46 24.79
C GLU A 493 48.58 -19.05 23.55
N VAL A 494 48.32 -17.87 22.99
CA VAL A 494 49.02 -17.37 21.80
C VAL A 494 50.43 -16.90 22.12
N VAL A 495 50.62 -16.21 23.25
CA VAL A 495 51.94 -15.67 23.64
C VAL A 495 52.83 -16.70 24.34
N ASN A 496 52.29 -17.85 24.73
CA ASN A 496 53.06 -18.96 25.30
C ASN A 496 53.78 -19.76 24.20
N ASN A 497 54.65 -19.06 23.46
CA ASN A 497 55.44 -19.58 22.35
C ASN A 497 56.77 -18.82 22.27
N SER A 498 57.80 -19.44 21.68
CA SER A 498 59.09 -18.78 21.49
C SER A 498 59.02 -17.84 20.30
N PHE A 499 59.38 -16.56 20.49
CA PHE A 499 59.42 -15.57 19.41
C PHE A 499 60.85 -15.09 19.16
N THR A 500 61.24 -15.01 17.89
CA THR A 500 62.55 -14.58 17.43
C THR A 500 62.71 -13.06 17.43
N SER A 501 61.62 -12.30 17.36
CA SER A 501 61.63 -10.85 17.29
C SER A 501 60.42 -10.21 18.02
N ALA A 502 60.50 -8.90 18.29
CA ALA A 502 59.37 -8.15 18.87
C ALA A 502 58.24 -7.99 17.84
N GLU A 503 58.58 -7.87 16.56
CA GLU A 503 57.60 -7.80 15.47
C GLU A 503 56.84 -9.13 15.29
N GLU A 504 57.51 -10.27 15.47
CA GLU A 504 56.90 -11.60 15.29
C GLU A 504 55.75 -11.86 16.27
N ILE A 505 55.93 -11.50 17.55
CA ILE A 505 54.85 -11.63 18.55
C ILE A 505 53.66 -10.73 18.21
N LEU A 506 53.91 -9.49 17.75
CA LEU A 506 52.84 -8.57 17.38
C LEU A 506 52.03 -9.09 16.20
N GLU A 507 52.69 -9.52 15.12
CA GLU A 507 52.00 -10.06 13.95
C GLU A 507 51.26 -11.36 14.28
N THR A 508 51.81 -12.20 15.16
CA THR A 508 51.14 -13.43 15.62
C THR A 508 49.85 -13.12 16.38
N VAL A 509 49.92 -12.24 17.38
CA VAL A 509 48.74 -11.85 18.18
C VAL A 509 47.71 -11.13 17.30
N LYS A 510 48.13 -10.14 16.51
CA LYS A 510 47.29 -9.41 15.56
C LYS A 510 46.55 -10.37 14.62
N ALA A 511 47.25 -11.32 14.01
CA ALA A 511 46.63 -12.28 13.10
C ALA A 511 45.56 -13.14 13.81
N LYS A 512 45.82 -13.56 15.06
CA LYS A 512 44.86 -14.35 15.86
C LYS A 512 43.64 -13.55 16.27
N VAL A 513 43.82 -12.30 16.68
CA VAL A 513 42.72 -11.39 17.07
C VAL A 513 41.85 -11.07 15.85
N LEU A 514 42.45 -10.66 14.74
CA LEU A 514 41.72 -10.35 13.51
C LEU A 514 40.98 -11.58 12.94
N ALA A 515 41.60 -12.76 13.00
CA ALA A 515 40.94 -14.01 12.61
C ALA A 515 39.76 -14.37 13.51
N HIS A 516 39.83 -14.05 14.82
CA HIS A 516 38.71 -14.25 15.75
C HIS A 516 37.57 -13.27 15.50
N ILE A 517 37.87 -12.01 15.16
CA ILE A 517 36.85 -11.00 14.79
C ILE A 517 36.12 -11.40 13.50
N GLY A 518 36.87 -11.83 12.47
CA GLY A 518 36.30 -12.24 11.18
C GLY A 518 35.60 -11.09 10.45
N GLU A 519 34.32 -11.27 10.13
CA GLU A 519 33.49 -10.23 9.48
C GLU A 519 32.77 -9.30 10.48
N ALA A 520 32.97 -9.52 11.79
CA ALA A 520 32.37 -8.65 12.80
C ALA A 520 33.03 -7.26 12.81
N ARG A 521 32.27 -6.25 13.25
CA ARG A 521 32.81 -4.91 13.47
C ARG A 521 33.70 -4.91 14.72
N GLN A 522 34.89 -4.33 14.62
CA GLN A 522 35.78 -4.10 15.75
C GLN A 522 35.06 -3.26 16.83
N PHE A 523 35.10 -3.75 18.07
CA PHE A 523 34.36 -3.14 19.18
C PHE A 523 35.17 -2.04 19.87
N ASP A 524 36.46 -2.28 20.12
CA ASP A 524 37.38 -1.36 20.78
C ASP A 524 38.68 -1.18 20.02
N ASP A 525 39.42 -0.12 20.31
CA ASP A 525 40.73 0.13 19.76
C ASP A 525 41.70 -1.01 20.16
N ILE A 526 42.56 -1.43 19.23
CA ILE A 526 43.53 -2.51 19.49
C ILE A 526 44.91 -1.91 19.44
N THR A 527 45.62 -1.94 20.56
CA THR A 527 47.00 -1.45 20.67
C THR A 527 47.90 -2.53 21.24
N LEU A 528 49.06 -2.71 20.63
CA LEU A 528 50.08 -3.65 21.03
C LEU A 528 51.44 -2.96 21.08
N LEU A 529 52.27 -3.32 22.06
CA LEU A 529 53.64 -2.86 22.21
C LEU A 529 54.53 -4.05 22.57
N ALA A 530 55.66 -4.22 21.88
CA ALA A 530 56.63 -5.25 22.19
C ALA A 530 58.06 -4.69 22.25
N VAL A 531 58.82 -5.10 23.26
CA VAL A 531 60.23 -4.73 23.43
C VAL A 531 61.05 -5.99 23.72
N LYS A 532 61.97 -6.33 22.82
CA LYS A 532 62.86 -7.49 22.96
C LYS A 532 64.29 -7.06 23.27
N ARG A 533 64.92 -7.68 24.26
CA ARG A 533 66.38 -7.61 24.47
C ARG A 533 67.06 -8.72 23.68
N LYS A 534 68.02 -8.38 22.83
CA LYS A 534 68.71 -9.35 21.95
C LYS A 534 69.76 -10.19 22.66
#